data_AF-A0A8K0X848-F1
#
_entry.id   AF-A0A8K0X848-F1
#
_cell.length_a   1.000
_cell.length_b   1.000
_cell.length_c   1.000
_cell.angle_alpha   90.00
_cell.angle_beta   90.00
_cell.angle_gamma   90.00
#
_symmetry.space_group_name_H-M   'P 1'
#
loop_
_entity.id
_entity.type
_entity.pdbx_description
1 polymer ?
#
loop_
_entity_poly.entity_id
_entity_poly.type
_entity_poly.pdbx_seq_one_letter_code
_entity_poly.pdbx_strand_id
1 'polypeptide(L)'
;MASSSSASRSEANVPCEGYLYGPGKDLKIQFLRPFQPFGDSWYETFFDTDETYGKVEDISNMSTEDYIFTKRSRVREQAPALARTPEHAADYLGFTTEKAALRIIGGLSMSTGLGAQVLLCNVLTAPADLWKAMGFSDRDFPQRLVAKVFDPLYFPKMDSWSRHNDVVSMADKAFAHEAAAYMELHHFRKVKPIIDELVPKFYGTFSVRLADHDKSRRRNVRMVLMEYIPGETIFDMSVAESNAQGVMVLNPPADVSAELALEAFERVLRGISAMEHVGVFHQDIKPFNVIVSLQQANKGTKKTETRLRRVVMVDFDVSRVSRYTKEKEHFLQGLDKPLHPTARFFLGALHSFAGWYPAEWLTECHKREDELAADEGYVEEGEHGIDTDKRLLKWEEWACKTMAAKDFTMAREAEDLAYKHRIEREAAEAREAAKAAEAKEKRAAWAESLAAHWQAKTEDAAQAAGRTTHAQMAQFETDARPATAAELEKAIATQAPRSLKRRPESLDLTGTKGDEQNPMQPSTPTATSFSQTNTADPDVQQESPSKRQKTADLRATTASMTPVANVFGQMGFDTPTNKATQEPDSPSQADGR
;
A
#
# COMPACT_ATOMS: atom_id res chain seq x y z
N MET A 1 -1.62 -35.13 30.08
CA MET A 1 -1.10 -36.11 29.10
C MET A 1 -0.72 -35.31 27.86
N ALA A 2 0.46 -34.69 27.84
CA ALA A 2 1.76 -35.24 27.45
C ALA A 2 1.96 -35.25 25.92
N SER A 3 2.85 -34.33 25.50
CA SER A 3 3.65 -34.28 24.28
C SER A 3 2.94 -34.34 22.92
N SER A 4 2.93 -33.21 22.21
CA SER A 4 3.15 -33.20 20.76
C SER A 4 4.29 -32.25 20.44
N SER A 5 5.35 -32.86 19.94
CA SER A 5 6.58 -32.26 19.43
C SER A 5 6.33 -31.08 18.50
N SER A 6 7.19 -30.07 18.62
CA SER A 6 7.54 -29.11 17.58
C SER A 6 8.01 -29.86 16.33
N ALA A 7 7.06 -30.29 15.50
CA ALA A 7 7.35 -30.63 14.13
C ALA A 7 7.58 -29.31 13.39
N SER A 8 8.84 -29.01 13.07
CA SER A 8 9.13 -28.24 11.88
C SER A 8 8.21 -28.77 10.78
N ARG A 9 7.34 -27.92 10.22
CA ARG A 9 6.70 -28.21 8.93
C ARG A 9 7.83 -28.40 7.92
N SER A 10 8.38 -29.61 7.86
CA SER A 10 9.03 -30.10 6.67
C SER A 10 7.98 -29.90 5.59
N GLU A 11 8.35 -29.13 4.58
CA GLU A 11 7.69 -29.02 3.29
C GLU A 11 7.19 -30.40 2.88
N ALA A 12 5.96 -30.72 3.26
CA ALA A 12 5.24 -31.84 2.70
C ALA A 12 4.91 -31.35 1.30
N ASN A 13 5.88 -31.55 0.40
CA ASN A 13 5.70 -31.59 -1.03
C ASN A 13 4.57 -32.58 -1.29
N VAL A 14 3.33 -32.12 -1.18
CA VAL A 14 2.22 -32.71 -1.92
C VAL A 14 2.72 -32.65 -3.37
N PRO A 15 2.91 -33.78 -4.05
CA PRO A 15 3.33 -33.80 -5.44
C PRO A 15 2.17 -33.23 -6.25
N CYS A 16 2.17 -31.92 -6.36
CA CYS A 16 1.32 -31.12 -7.20
C CYS A 16 1.84 -31.27 -8.64
N GLU A 17 1.82 -32.51 -9.15
CA GLU A 17 2.19 -32.86 -10.51
C GLU A 17 1.25 -32.13 -11.49
N GLY A 18 1.76 -31.07 -12.12
CA GLY A 18 1.05 -30.34 -13.18
C GLY A 18 0.85 -28.84 -12.97
N TYR A 19 1.27 -28.25 -11.85
CA TYR A 19 0.96 -26.84 -11.57
C TYR A 19 1.70 -25.90 -12.52
N LEU A 20 0.94 -25.06 -13.21
CA LEU A 20 1.45 -24.03 -14.13
C LEU A 20 2.46 -23.08 -13.47
N TYR A 21 2.43 -22.98 -12.15
CA TYR A 21 3.27 -22.09 -11.34
C TYR A 21 4.34 -22.79 -10.48
N GLY A 22 4.90 -23.92 -10.94
CA GLY A 22 5.99 -24.60 -10.23
C GLY A 22 7.31 -23.81 -10.18
N PRO A 23 8.15 -23.99 -9.14
CA PRO A 23 9.51 -23.45 -9.08
C PRO A 23 10.34 -23.79 -10.32
N GLY A 24 11.23 -22.86 -10.72
CA GLY A 24 12.07 -22.97 -11.91
C GLY A 24 11.38 -22.61 -13.22
N LYS A 25 10.06 -22.39 -13.24
CA LYS A 25 9.34 -21.94 -14.43
C LYS A 25 9.54 -20.45 -14.66
N ASP A 26 9.68 -20.08 -15.94
CA ASP A 26 9.83 -18.71 -16.37
C ASP A 26 8.49 -18.14 -16.85
N LEU A 27 8.09 -16.99 -16.32
CA LEU A 27 6.93 -16.21 -16.74
C LEU A 27 7.38 -15.09 -17.67
N LYS A 28 6.89 -15.12 -18.92
CA LYS A 28 7.03 -14.00 -19.85
C LYS A 28 5.81 -13.09 -19.70
N ILE A 29 6.06 -11.88 -19.22
CA ILE A 29 4.99 -10.97 -18.82
C ILE A 29 5.02 -9.73 -19.71
N GLN A 30 3.86 -9.16 -19.92
CA GLN A 30 3.67 -7.94 -20.70
C GLN A 30 2.92 -6.94 -19.84
N PHE A 31 3.39 -5.69 -19.80
CA PHE A 31 2.70 -4.67 -19.01
C PHE A 31 1.25 -4.51 -19.50
N LEU A 32 0.36 -4.39 -18.54
CA LEU A 32 -1.08 -4.29 -18.74
C LEU A 32 -1.55 -3.04 -18.01
N ARG A 33 -2.00 -2.02 -18.74
CA ARG A 33 -2.78 -0.94 -18.13
C ARG A 33 -4.12 -1.54 -17.66
N PRO A 34 -4.50 -1.43 -16.39
CA PRO A 34 -5.79 -1.95 -15.94
C PRO A 34 -6.93 -1.23 -16.65
N PHE A 35 -7.96 -1.98 -17.03
CA PHE A 35 -9.15 -1.44 -17.67
C PHE A 35 -9.89 -0.53 -16.69
N GLN A 36 -10.31 0.65 -17.16
CA GLN A 36 -11.35 1.41 -16.46
C GLN A 36 -12.72 0.89 -16.91
N PRO A 37 -13.71 0.83 -16.02
CA PRO A 37 -13.69 1.30 -14.63
C PRO A 37 -13.15 0.27 -13.62
N PHE A 38 -12.60 0.77 -12.52
CA PHE A 38 -12.24 -0.05 -11.36
C PHE A 38 -13.43 -0.14 -10.40
N GLY A 39 -13.69 -1.31 -9.79
CA GLY A 39 -14.68 -1.44 -8.73
C GLY A 39 -16.01 -2.13 -9.13
N ASP A 40 -16.88 -2.28 -8.13
CA ASP A 40 -18.20 -2.93 -8.20
C ASP A 40 -19.22 -2.26 -9.11
N SER A 41 -18.96 -1.02 -9.54
CA SER A 41 -20.00 -0.15 -10.10
C SER A 41 -20.41 -0.47 -11.55
N TRP A 42 -19.66 -1.32 -12.26
CA TRP A 42 -19.85 -1.55 -13.71
C TRP A 42 -19.57 -2.96 -14.23
N TYR A 43 -19.17 -3.91 -13.38
CA TYR A 43 -19.64 -5.26 -13.71
C TYR A 43 -21.14 -5.13 -13.53
N GLU A 44 -21.87 -4.91 -14.63
CA GLU A 44 -23.27 -5.28 -14.68
C GLU A 44 -23.26 -6.66 -14.08
N THR A 45 -23.71 -6.73 -12.84
CA THR A 45 -24.03 -8.01 -12.26
C THR A 45 -25.01 -8.55 -13.28
N PHE A 46 -24.60 -9.57 -14.04
CA PHE A 46 -25.43 -10.27 -15.02
C PHE A 46 -26.55 -10.99 -14.24
N PHE A 47 -27.32 -10.20 -13.49
CA PHE A 47 -28.55 -10.51 -12.82
C PHE A 47 -29.71 -10.22 -13.76
N ASP A 48 -29.44 -9.87 -15.02
CA ASP A 48 -30.46 -9.44 -15.95
C ASP A 48 -30.99 -10.59 -16.82
N THR A 49 -32.30 -10.75 -16.64
CA THR A 49 -33.33 -11.47 -17.37
C THR A 49 -33.36 -13.01 -17.32
N ASP A 50 -34.56 -13.51 -16.97
CA ASP A 50 -35.00 -14.92 -16.94
C ASP A 50 -34.62 -15.75 -18.18
N GLU A 51 -34.22 -15.13 -19.29
CA GLU A 51 -33.84 -15.80 -20.54
C GLU A 51 -32.55 -16.63 -20.44
N THR A 52 -31.65 -16.36 -19.48
CA THR A 52 -30.43 -17.18 -19.30
C THR A 52 -30.63 -18.40 -18.41
N TYR A 53 -31.71 -18.47 -17.60
CA TYR A 53 -31.98 -19.62 -16.75
C TYR A 53 -32.31 -20.89 -17.56
N GLY A 54 -32.84 -20.76 -18.77
CA GLY A 54 -33.15 -21.89 -19.66
C GLY A 54 -31.92 -22.61 -20.25
N LYS A 55 -30.69 -22.13 -20.02
CA LYS A 55 -29.43 -22.77 -20.51
C LYS A 55 -28.47 -23.17 -19.39
N VAL A 56 -28.93 -23.19 -18.15
CA VAL A 56 -28.10 -23.49 -16.97
C VAL A 56 -27.61 -24.95 -16.96
N GLU A 57 -28.40 -25.88 -17.49
CA GLU A 57 -28.02 -27.31 -17.52
C GLU A 57 -26.73 -27.55 -18.33
N ASP A 58 -26.52 -26.82 -19.43
CA ASP A 58 -25.32 -26.97 -20.27
C ASP A 58 -24.04 -26.47 -19.57
N ILE A 59 -24.13 -25.43 -18.73
CA ILE A 59 -22.96 -24.84 -18.06
C ILE A 59 -22.46 -25.75 -16.93
N SER A 60 -23.37 -26.43 -16.24
CA SER A 60 -23.04 -27.33 -15.12
C SER A 60 -22.17 -28.53 -15.54
N ASN A 61 -22.23 -28.93 -16.81
CA ASN A 61 -21.48 -30.05 -17.38
C ASN A 61 -20.15 -29.64 -18.03
N MET A 62 -19.85 -28.34 -18.14
CA MET A 62 -18.59 -27.87 -18.75
C MET A 62 -17.41 -27.98 -17.79
N SER A 63 -16.24 -28.33 -18.33
CA SER A 63 -14.99 -28.20 -17.57
C SER A 63 -14.72 -26.73 -17.21
N THR A 64 -13.97 -26.48 -16.14
CA THR A 64 -13.59 -25.11 -15.75
C THR A 64 -12.90 -24.37 -16.88
N GLU A 65 -12.02 -25.07 -17.60
CA GLU A 65 -11.29 -24.52 -18.73
C GLU A 65 -12.25 -24.11 -19.86
N ASP A 66 -13.16 -25.01 -20.27
CA ASP A 66 -14.11 -24.73 -21.36
C ASP A 66 -15.03 -23.56 -21.03
N TYR A 67 -15.47 -23.46 -19.76
CA TYR A 67 -16.26 -22.34 -19.26
C TYR A 67 -15.50 -21.01 -19.41
N ILE A 68 -14.24 -20.97 -18.95
CA ILE A 68 -13.39 -19.77 -19.02
C ILE A 68 -13.18 -19.34 -20.48
N PHE A 69 -12.91 -20.28 -21.39
CA PHE A 69 -12.73 -19.95 -22.81
C PHE A 69 -13.99 -19.40 -23.45
N THR A 70 -15.14 -20.04 -23.19
CA THR A 70 -16.43 -19.62 -23.76
C THR A 70 -16.79 -18.21 -23.30
N LYS A 71 -16.59 -17.90 -22.01
CA LYS A 71 -16.85 -16.57 -21.47
C LYS A 71 -15.90 -15.51 -22.00
N ARG A 72 -14.60 -15.79 -22.05
CA ARG A 72 -13.63 -14.82 -22.57
C ARG A 72 -13.79 -14.53 -24.04
N SER A 73 -14.19 -15.51 -24.84
CA SER A 73 -14.54 -15.29 -26.25
C SER A 73 -15.70 -14.29 -26.36
N ARG A 74 -16.75 -14.42 -25.53
CA ARG A 74 -17.86 -13.46 -25.49
C ARG A 74 -17.43 -12.05 -25.06
N VAL A 75 -16.64 -11.93 -24.00
CA VAL A 75 -16.10 -10.62 -23.56
C VAL A 75 -15.25 -9.98 -24.67
N ARG A 76 -14.45 -10.79 -25.37
CA ARG A 76 -13.62 -10.33 -26.48
C ARG A 76 -14.44 -9.98 -27.72
N GLU A 77 -15.57 -10.62 -27.96
CA GLU A 77 -16.52 -10.28 -29.03
C GLU A 77 -17.31 -9.00 -28.72
N GLN A 78 -17.54 -8.71 -27.43
CA GLN A 78 -18.21 -7.49 -26.97
C GLN A 78 -17.25 -6.28 -26.84
N ALA A 79 -15.97 -6.50 -26.57
CA ALA A 79 -14.97 -5.44 -26.44
C ALA A 79 -14.84 -4.51 -27.67
N PRO A 80 -14.92 -4.99 -28.94
CA PRO A 80 -14.94 -4.14 -30.14
C PRO A 80 -16.12 -3.18 -30.21
N ALA A 81 -17.26 -3.50 -29.59
CA ALA A 81 -18.41 -2.58 -29.56
C ALA A 81 -18.15 -1.37 -28.64
N LEU A 82 -17.23 -1.50 -27.68
CA LEU A 82 -16.80 -0.44 -26.77
C LEU A 82 -15.56 0.31 -27.28
N ALA A 83 -14.68 -0.36 -28.02
CA ALA A 83 -13.49 0.23 -28.62
C ALA A 83 -13.80 0.86 -29.99
N ARG A 84 -14.01 2.19 -30.02
CA ARG A 84 -14.41 2.93 -31.24
C ARG A 84 -13.37 2.94 -32.38
N THR A 85 -12.11 2.59 -32.10
CA THR A 85 -11.01 2.50 -33.09
C THR A 85 -10.00 1.41 -32.72
N PRO A 86 -9.16 0.91 -33.65
CA PRO A 86 -8.06 -0.01 -33.35
C PRO A 86 -7.02 0.55 -32.37
N GLU A 87 -6.79 1.86 -32.41
CA GLU A 87 -5.95 2.57 -31.43
C GLU A 87 -6.61 2.56 -30.04
N HIS A 88 -7.92 2.81 -29.98
CA HIS A 88 -8.68 2.61 -28.75
C HIS A 88 -8.66 1.16 -28.30
N ALA A 89 -8.63 0.15 -29.18
CA ALA A 89 -8.53 -1.24 -28.77
C ALA A 89 -7.16 -1.59 -28.19
N ALA A 90 -6.07 -0.97 -28.66
CA ALA A 90 -4.75 -1.08 -28.06
C ALA A 90 -4.68 -0.38 -26.68
N ASP A 91 -5.31 0.79 -26.55
CA ASP A 91 -5.48 1.50 -25.27
C ASP A 91 -6.43 0.77 -24.31
N TYR A 92 -7.50 0.15 -24.83
CA TYR A 92 -8.47 -0.64 -24.07
C TYR A 92 -7.77 -1.88 -23.54
N LEU A 93 -7.12 -2.65 -24.41
CA LEU A 93 -6.39 -3.86 -24.04
C LEU A 93 -5.11 -3.59 -23.24
N GLY A 94 -4.67 -2.32 -23.17
CA GLY A 94 -3.63 -1.85 -22.26
C GLY A 94 -2.24 -2.46 -22.48
N PHE A 95 -1.99 -3.06 -23.65
CA PHE A 95 -0.75 -3.78 -23.93
C PHE A 95 0.32 -2.83 -24.45
N THR A 96 1.35 -2.55 -23.64
CA THR A 96 2.59 -1.94 -24.17
C THR A 96 3.49 -3.03 -24.76
N THR A 97 4.44 -2.65 -25.61
CA THR A 97 5.43 -3.59 -26.16
C THR A 97 6.47 -4.05 -25.13
N GLU A 98 6.48 -3.45 -23.94
CA GLU A 98 7.43 -3.78 -22.89
C GLU A 98 7.17 -5.18 -22.33
N LYS A 99 8.20 -6.01 -22.43
CA LYS A 99 8.21 -7.39 -21.97
C LYS A 99 9.19 -7.53 -20.84
N ALA A 100 8.78 -8.25 -19.81
CA ALA A 100 9.64 -8.65 -18.72
C ALA A 100 9.61 -10.17 -18.56
N ALA A 101 10.60 -10.70 -17.85
CA ALA A 101 10.71 -12.12 -17.57
C ALA A 101 11.01 -12.35 -16.10
N LEU A 102 10.25 -13.26 -15.49
CA LEU A 102 10.39 -13.65 -14.09
C LEU A 102 10.66 -15.14 -14.01
N ARG A 103 11.41 -15.58 -12.99
CA ARG A 103 11.54 -16.99 -12.64
C ARG A 103 10.88 -17.27 -11.32
N ILE A 104 9.92 -18.19 -11.28
CA ILE A 104 9.28 -18.62 -10.05
C ILE A 104 10.30 -19.36 -9.21
N ILE A 105 10.48 -18.93 -7.95
CA ILE A 105 11.33 -19.61 -6.98
C ILE A 105 10.53 -20.37 -5.91
N GLY A 106 9.28 -19.97 -5.68
CA GLY A 106 8.39 -20.67 -4.75
C GLY A 106 6.97 -20.10 -4.81
N GLY A 107 6.01 -20.82 -4.24
CA GLY A 107 4.67 -20.30 -3.96
C GLY A 107 4.59 -19.85 -2.51
N LEU A 108 4.11 -18.62 -2.29
CA LEU A 108 3.81 -18.10 -0.95
C LEU A 108 2.39 -18.48 -0.53
N SER A 109 1.46 -18.43 -1.47
CA SER A 109 0.09 -18.96 -1.32
C SER A 109 -0.32 -19.59 -2.65
N MET A 110 -0.41 -20.92 -2.67
CA MET A 110 -0.81 -21.69 -3.84
C MET A 110 -1.77 -22.80 -3.45
N SER A 111 -2.99 -22.73 -3.95
CA SER A 111 -3.95 -23.83 -3.87
C SER A 111 -5.13 -23.56 -4.80
N THR A 112 -5.88 -24.61 -5.10
CA THR A 112 -7.13 -24.54 -5.83
C THR A 112 -8.25 -24.07 -4.91
N GLY A 113 -9.04 -23.09 -5.36
CA GLY A 113 -10.21 -22.60 -4.63
C GLY A 113 -9.93 -21.48 -3.62
N LEU A 114 -8.67 -21.04 -3.48
CA LEU A 114 -8.31 -19.88 -2.64
C LEU A 114 -8.21 -18.56 -3.44
N GLY A 115 -8.47 -18.58 -4.76
CA GLY A 115 -8.42 -17.37 -5.57
C GLY A 115 -7.04 -17.13 -6.19
N ALA A 116 -6.50 -15.91 -6.01
CA ALA A 116 -5.26 -15.50 -6.64
C ALA A 116 -4.05 -16.32 -6.12
N GLN A 117 -3.13 -16.66 -7.02
CA GLN A 117 -1.91 -17.39 -6.68
C GLN A 117 -0.78 -16.40 -6.37
N VAL A 118 -0.14 -16.53 -5.21
CA VAL A 118 0.93 -15.62 -4.77
C VAL A 118 2.27 -16.32 -4.92
N LEU A 119 3.09 -15.83 -5.85
CA LEU A 119 4.35 -16.44 -6.26
C LEU A 119 5.53 -15.57 -5.85
N LEU A 120 6.57 -16.19 -5.30
CA LEU A 120 7.85 -15.55 -5.11
C LEU A 120 8.70 -15.74 -6.37
N CYS A 121 9.22 -14.65 -6.92
CA CYS A 121 9.93 -14.66 -8.20
C CYS A 121 11.26 -13.93 -8.15
N ASN A 122 12.24 -14.40 -8.92
CA ASN A 122 13.42 -13.64 -9.31
C ASN A 122 13.16 -12.88 -10.62
N VAL A 123 13.69 -11.67 -10.73
CA VAL A 123 13.64 -10.89 -11.97
C VAL A 123 14.74 -11.34 -12.92
N LEU A 124 14.38 -11.87 -14.09
CA LEU A 124 15.34 -12.23 -15.14
C LEU A 124 15.55 -11.07 -16.12
N THR A 125 14.48 -10.34 -16.44
CA THR A 125 14.51 -9.18 -17.33
C THR A 125 13.52 -8.16 -16.80
N ALA A 126 14.03 -7.01 -16.34
CA ALA A 126 13.25 -5.92 -15.79
C ALA A 126 12.68 -5.03 -16.92
N PRO A 127 11.45 -4.51 -16.79
CA PRO A 127 10.93 -3.45 -17.65
C PRO A 127 11.47 -2.10 -17.14
N ALA A 128 12.76 -1.85 -17.39
CA ALA A 128 13.50 -0.74 -16.78
C ALA A 128 12.89 0.63 -17.07
N ASP A 129 12.40 0.85 -18.29
CA ASP A 129 11.81 2.13 -18.70
C ASP A 129 10.49 2.41 -17.98
N LEU A 130 9.59 1.42 -17.91
CA LEU A 130 8.38 1.51 -17.09
C LEU A 130 8.70 1.78 -15.62
N TRP A 131 9.66 1.05 -15.03
CA TRP A 131 10.02 1.24 -13.62
C TRP A 131 10.61 2.63 -13.36
N LYS A 132 11.44 3.16 -14.28
CA LYS A 132 11.90 4.55 -14.24
C LYS A 132 10.75 5.55 -14.34
N ALA A 133 9.80 5.31 -15.24
CA ALA A 133 8.61 6.16 -15.38
C ALA A 133 7.73 6.16 -14.11
N MET A 134 7.71 5.06 -13.35
CA MET A 134 7.04 4.97 -12.04
C MET A 134 7.86 5.59 -10.89
N GLY A 135 9.05 6.12 -11.18
CA GLY A 135 9.91 6.81 -10.22
C GLY A 135 10.88 5.91 -9.47
N PHE A 136 11.12 4.68 -9.92
CA PHE A 136 12.15 3.80 -9.35
C PHE A 136 13.53 4.14 -9.94
N SER A 137 14.57 4.15 -9.10
CA SER A 137 15.95 4.24 -9.57
C SER A 137 16.48 2.85 -9.96
N ASP A 138 17.57 2.80 -10.75
CA ASP A 138 18.22 1.53 -11.11
C ASP A 138 18.70 0.74 -9.87
N ARG A 139 18.92 1.44 -8.73
CA ARG A 139 19.29 0.81 -7.44
C ARG A 139 18.09 0.20 -6.71
N ASP A 140 16.87 0.61 -7.06
CA ASP A 140 15.64 0.12 -6.43
C ASP A 140 15.07 -1.13 -7.12
N PHE A 141 15.72 -1.60 -8.19
CA PHE A 141 15.27 -2.76 -8.93
C PHE A 141 15.42 -4.00 -8.05
N PRO A 142 14.29 -4.63 -7.64
CA PRO A 142 14.36 -5.74 -6.73
C PRO A 142 14.90 -6.96 -7.48
N GLN A 143 15.79 -7.72 -6.84
CA GLN A 143 16.17 -9.04 -7.34
C GLN A 143 15.01 -10.04 -7.16
N ARG A 144 14.24 -9.87 -6.08
CA ARG A 144 13.10 -10.71 -5.69
C ARG A 144 11.84 -9.88 -5.55
N LEU A 145 10.76 -10.37 -6.12
CA LEU A 145 9.45 -9.74 -6.05
C LEU A 145 8.36 -10.78 -5.85
N VAL A 146 7.18 -10.30 -5.49
CA VAL A 146 5.97 -11.11 -5.40
C VAL A 146 5.12 -10.86 -6.64
N ALA A 147 4.72 -11.94 -7.28
CA ALA A 147 3.78 -11.97 -8.39
C ALA A 147 2.45 -12.56 -7.91
N LYS A 148 1.42 -11.72 -7.77
CA LYS A 148 0.06 -12.17 -7.46
C LYS A 148 -0.73 -12.34 -8.76
N VAL A 149 -1.07 -13.58 -9.08
CA VAL A 149 -1.65 -14.00 -10.36
C VAL A 149 -3.14 -14.32 -10.19
N PHE A 150 -3.98 -13.59 -10.92
CA PHE A 150 -5.44 -13.74 -10.92
C PHE A 150 -5.85 -14.64 -12.08
N ASP A 151 -5.68 -15.94 -11.88
CA ASP A 151 -6.05 -16.95 -12.86
C ASP A 151 -7.41 -17.56 -12.50
N PRO A 152 -8.45 -17.38 -13.34
CA PRO A 152 -9.79 -17.89 -13.07
C PRO A 152 -9.86 -19.39 -12.77
N LEU A 153 -8.87 -20.20 -13.19
CA LEU A 153 -8.82 -21.62 -12.85
C LEU A 153 -8.71 -21.92 -11.35
N TYR A 154 -8.19 -20.98 -10.57
CA TYR A 154 -7.94 -21.18 -9.14
C TYR A 154 -8.97 -20.50 -8.23
N PHE A 155 -9.93 -19.78 -8.80
CA PHE A 155 -11.02 -19.18 -8.05
C PHE A 155 -12.06 -20.24 -7.65
N PRO A 156 -12.62 -20.16 -6.43
CA PRO A 156 -13.59 -21.13 -5.96
C PRO A 156 -14.84 -21.09 -6.84
N LYS A 157 -15.26 -22.27 -7.32
CA LYS A 157 -16.62 -22.45 -7.80
C LYS A 157 -17.52 -22.47 -6.57
N MET A 158 -18.49 -21.56 -6.49
CA MET A 158 -19.53 -21.68 -5.47
C MET A 158 -20.62 -22.61 -6.00
N ASP A 159 -20.92 -23.65 -5.24
CA ASP A 159 -21.88 -24.68 -5.62
C ASP A 159 -23.32 -24.11 -5.63
N SER A 160 -23.92 -24.10 -6.83
CA SER A 160 -25.34 -24.05 -7.24
C SER A 160 -26.42 -23.22 -6.52
N TRP A 161 -26.29 -22.83 -5.26
CA TRP A 161 -27.39 -22.17 -4.49
C TRP A 161 -27.29 -20.65 -4.43
N SER A 162 -26.07 -20.11 -4.43
CA SER A 162 -25.84 -18.68 -4.66
C SER A 162 -25.57 -18.49 -6.14
N ARG A 163 -26.40 -17.68 -6.82
CA ARG A 163 -26.26 -17.16 -8.20
C ARG A 163 -24.88 -17.42 -8.80
N HIS A 164 -24.81 -18.12 -9.95
CA HIS A 164 -23.58 -18.58 -10.57
C HIS A 164 -22.50 -17.49 -10.64
N ASN A 165 -21.57 -17.52 -9.68
CA ASN A 165 -20.47 -16.58 -9.64
C ASN A 165 -19.50 -16.96 -10.76
N ASP A 166 -19.44 -16.13 -11.79
CA ASP A 166 -18.53 -16.29 -12.92
C ASP A 166 -17.09 -16.13 -12.41
N VAL A 167 -16.35 -17.24 -12.33
CA VAL A 167 -14.95 -17.27 -11.86
C VAL A 167 -14.04 -16.33 -12.66
N VAL A 168 -14.36 -16.06 -13.93
CA VAL A 168 -13.63 -15.09 -14.75
C VAL A 168 -13.89 -13.68 -14.23
N SER A 169 -15.16 -13.32 -14.00
CA SER A 169 -15.52 -12.03 -13.42
C SER A 169 -14.97 -11.85 -12.02
N MET A 170 -14.96 -12.90 -11.18
CA MET A 170 -14.36 -12.85 -9.85
C MET A 170 -12.86 -12.54 -9.91
N ALA A 171 -12.11 -13.27 -10.74
CA ALA A 171 -10.67 -13.05 -10.90
C ALA A 171 -10.37 -11.65 -11.46
N ASP A 172 -11.15 -11.22 -12.46
CA ASP A 172 -10.99 -9.94 -13.11
C ASP A 172 -11.34 -8.76 -12.18
N LYS A 173 -12.35 -8.95 -11.31
CA LYS A 173 -12.75 -8.00 -10.26
C LYS A 173 -11.71 -7.89 -9.16
N ALA A 174 -11.25 -9.03 -8.62
CA ALA A 174 -10.18 -9.11 -7.62
C ALA A 174 -8.90 -8.39 -8.10
N PHE A 175 -8.50 -8.67 -9.36
CA PHE A 175 -7.38 -7.97 -9.99
C PHE A 175 -7.63 -6.46 -10.07
N ALA A 176 -8.81 -6.04 -10.50
CA ALA A 176 -9.12 -4.63 -10.70
C ALA A 176 -9.10 -3.85 -9.38
N HIS A 177 -9.67 -4.40 -8.31
CA HIS A 177 -9.62 -3.80 -6.98
C HIS A 177 -8.19 -3.63 -6.48
N GLU A 178 -7.39 -4.69 -6.53
CA GLU A 178 -6.02 -4.66 -6.02
C GLU A 178 -5.13 -3.73 -6.85
N ALA A 179 -5.24 -3.77 -8.17
CA ALA A 179 -4.53 -2.86 -9.06
C ALA A 179 -4.91 -1.39 -8.77
N ALA A 180 -6.21 -1.10 -8.59
CA ALA A 180 -6.68 0.25 -8.30
C ALA A 180 -6.10 0.79 -7.00
N ALA A 181 -6.15 -0.01 -5.93
CA ALA A 181 -5.64 0.38 -4.62
C ALA A 181 -4.14 0.64 -4.66
N TYR A 182 -3.35 -0.28 -5.22
CA TYR A 182 -1.90 -0.09 -5.31
C TYR A 182 -1.51 1.11 -6.18
N MET A 183 -2.20 1.34 -7.30
CA MET A 183 -1.97 2.52 -8.12
C MET A 183 -2.25 3.82 -7.33
N GLU A 184 -3.32 3.85 -6.55
CA GLU A 184 -3.68 5.02 -5.75
C GLU A 184 -2.72 5.25 -4.59
N LEU A 185 -2.41 4.20 -3.83
CA LEU A 185 -1.45 4.26 -2.73
C LEU A 185 -0.04 4.64 -3.21
N HIS A 186 0.39 4.13 -4.37
CA HIS A 186 1.67 4.51 -4.99
C HIS A 186 1.69 5.98 -5.42
N HIS A 187 0.55 6.56 -5.80
CA HIS A 187 0.47 8.00 -6.08
C HIS A 187 0.71 8.84 -4.81
N PHE A 188 0.13 8.42 -3.68
CA PHE A 188 0.18 9.17 -2.42
C PHE A 188 1.38 8.87 -1.51
N ARG A 189 2.15 7.82 -1.74
CA ARG A 189 3.30 7.43 -0.88
C ARG A 189 4.34 8.54 -0.66
N LYS A 190 4.54 9.44 -1.64
CA LYS A 190 5.49 10.56 -1.54
C LYS A 190 5.03 11.65 -0.59
N VAL A 191 3.71 11.85 -0.48
CA VAL A 191 3.11 12.88 0.38
C VAL A 191 2.68 12.34 1.74
N LYS A 192 2.46 11.03 1.86
CA LYS A 192 2.10 10.35 3.11
C LYS A 192 3.08 9.20 3.40
N PRO A 193 4.17 9.45 4.16
CA PRO A 193 5.22 8.47 4.42
C PRO A 193 4.73 7.18 5.06
N ILE A 194 3.72 7.25 5.93
CA ILE A 194 3.13 6.06 6.56
C ILE A 194 2.55 5.08 5.52
N ILE A 195 2.09 5.57 4.35
CA ILE A 195 1.65 4.71 3.26
C ILE A 195 2.86 3.97 2.63
N ASP A 196 4.01 4.63 2.47
CA ASP A 196 5.23 4.00 1.95
C ASP A 196 5.74 2.89 2.88
N GLU A 197 5.56 3.07 4.20
CA GLU A 197 5.94 2.08 5.20
C GLU A 197 4.97 0.89 5.25
N LEU A 198 3.66 1.17 5.25
CA LEU A 198 2.59 0.17 5.42
C LEU A 198 2.25 -0.60 4.14
N VAL A 199 2.56 -0.09 2.96
CA VAL A 199 2.12 -0.71 1.70
C VAL A 199 3.34 -1.25 0.95
N PRO A 200 3.29 -2.47 0.38
CA PRO A 200 4.36 -2.96 -0.48
C PRO A 200 4.63 -2.00 -1.64
N LYS A 201 5.89 -1.85 -2.05
CA LYS A 201 6.18 -1.12 -3.29
C LYS A 201 5.49 -1.81 -4.47
N PHE A 202 4.75 -1.05 -5.26
CA PHE A 202 4.03 -1.53 -6.43
C PHE A 202 4.88 -1.39 -7.69
N TYR A 203 5.10 -2.50 -8.41
CA TYR A 203 5.93 -2.56 -9.62
C TYR A 203 5.10 -2.65 -10.91
N GLY A 204 3.79 -2.43 -10.81
CA GLY A 204 2.88 -2.38 -11.94
C GLY A 204 2.03 -3.63 -12.11
N THR A 205 1.19 -3.57 -13.14
CA THR A 205 0.24 -4.60 -13.53
C THR A 205 0.65 -5.20 -14.86
N PHE A 206 0.45 -6.51 -14.99
CA PHE A 206 0.94 -7.28 -16.11
C PHE A 206 -0.08 -8.33 -16.54
N SER A 207 0.09 -8.82 -17.75
CA SER A 207 -0.52 -10.03 -18.25
C SER A 207 0.54 -11.10 -18.49
N VAL A 208 0.17 -12.36 -18.29
CA VAL A 208 1.00 -13.51 -18.66
C VAL A 208 0.16 -14.47 -19.50
N ARG A 209 0.76 -14.95 -20.58
CA ARG A 209 0.13 -15.89 -21.50
C ARG A 209 0.53 -17.31 -21.12
N LEU A 210 -0.41 -18.05 -20.55
CA LEU A 210 -0.21 -19.41 -20.08
C LEU A 210 -0.81 -20.41 -21.07
N ALA A 211 -0.12 -21.53 -21.23
CA ALA A 211 -0.70 -22.69 -21.91
C ALA A 211 -1.65 -23.41 -20.96
N ASP A 212 -2.69 -24.02 -21.50
CA ASP A 212 -3.57 -24.91 -20.74
C ASP A 212 -2.89 -26.23 -20.40
N HIS A 213 -3.56 -27.06 -19.59
CA HIS A 213 -3.08 -28.40 -19.26
C HIS A 213 -2.88 -29.26 -20.52
N ASP A 214 -3.77 -29.12 -21.51
CA ASP A 214 -3.68 -29.81 -22.80
C ASP A 214 -2.66 -29.20 -23.78
N LYS A 215 -2.08 -28.03 -23.44
CA LYS A 215 -1.19 -27.18 -24.26
C LYS A 215 -1.75 -26.74 -25.61
N SER A 216 -2.98 -27.12 -25.95
CA SER A 216 -3.62 -26.79 -27.22
C SER A 216 -4.15 -25.34 -27.20
N ARG A 217 -4.57 -24.89 -26.02
CA ARG A 217 -5.09 -23.55 -25.81
C ARG A 217 -4.12 -22.69 -25.00
N ARG A 218 -4.25 -21.37 -25.17
CA ARG A 218 -3.53 -20.37 -24.37
C ARG A 218 -4.52 -19.37 -23.81
N ARG A 219 -4.34 -19.01 -22.54
CA ARG A 219 -5.13 -17.98 -21.85
C ARG A 219 -4.21 -16.88 -21.31
N ASN A 220 -4.71 -15.65 -21.31
CA ASN A 220 -4.02 -14.51 -20.71
C ASN A 220 -4.52 -14.33 -19.28
N VAL A 221 -3.66 -14.42 -18.27
CA VAL A 221 -4.06 -14.16 -16.88
C VAL A 221 -3.45 -12.84 -16.41
N ARG A 222 -4.13 -12.17 -15.49
CA ARG A 222 -3.73 -10.86 -14.99
C ARG A 222 -2.86 -11.03 -13.76
N MET A 223 -1.98 -10.07 -13.52
CA MET A 223 -0.99 -10.16 -12.45
C MET A 223 -0.64 -8.79 -11.91
N VAL A 224 -0.43 -8.71 -10.60
CA VAL A 224 0.16 -7.55 -9.91
C VAL A 224 1.57 -7.94 -9.46
N LEU A 225 2.54 -7.05 -9.71
CA LEU A 225 3.89 -7.19 -9.15
C LEU A 225 4.08 -6.24 -7.98
N MET A 226 4.57 -6.77 -6.88
CA MET A 226 4.80 -6.03 -5.64
C MET A 226 6.09 -6.46 -4.95
N GLU A 227 6.54 -5.64 -4.00
CA GLU A 227 7.69 -5.90 -3.16
C GLU A 227 7.57 -7.24 -2.42
N TYR A 228 8.67 -7.99 -2.37
CA TYR A 228 8.77 -9.10 -1.43
C TYR A 228 9.09 -8.58 -0.03
N ILE A 229 8.20 -8.85 0.92
CA ILE A 229 8.35 -8.46 2.32
C ILE A 229 8.95 -9.65 3.10
N PRO A 230 10.17 -9.53 3.63
CA PRO A 230 10.75 -10.59 4.46
C PRO A 230 10.13 -10.52 5.87
N GLY A 231 9.09 -11.31 6.09
CA GLY A 231 8.38 -11.40 7.36
C GLY A 231 7.33 -12.50 7.32
N GLU A 232 6.54 -12.58 8.39
CA GLU A 232 5.43 -13.51 8.53
C GLU A 232 4.15 -12.71 8.75
N THR A 233 2.99 -13.29 8.42
CA THR A 233 1.73 -12.63 8.76
C THR A 233 1.54 -12.65 10.28
N ILE A 234 0.82 -11.66 10.83
CA ILE A 234 0.44 -11.65 12.24
C ILE A 234 -0.23 -12.98 12.61
N PHE A 235 -1.09 -13.51 11.72
CA PHE A 235 -1.74 -14.80 11.93
C PHE A 235 -0.73 -15.96 12.03
N ASP A 236 0.18 -16.09 11.06
CA ASP A 236 1.09 -17.24 10.97
C ASP A 236 2.12 -17.28 12.09
N MET A 237 2.58 -16.12 12.56
CA MET A 237 3.54 -16.05 13.66
C MET A 237 2.88 -16.17 15.04
N SER A 238 1.57 -15.97 15.14
CA SER A 238 0.89 -15.99 16.44
C SER A 238 0.66 -17.40 16.96
N VAL A 239 0.62 -17.52 18.28
CA VAL A 239 0.15 -18.71 18.97
C VAL A 239 -1.32 -18.50 19.33
N ALA A 240 -2.20 -19.31 18.73
CA ALA A 240 -3.62 -19.27 19.05
C ALA A 240 -3.88 -19.94 20.41
N GLU A 241 -4.40 -19.19 21.36
CA GLU A 241 -4.74 -19.67 22.69
C GLU A 241 -6.16 -19.24 23.07
N SER A 242 -6.85 -20.06 23.86
CA SER A 242 -8.15 -19.68 24.41
C SER A 242 -7.93 -18.92 25.72
N ASN A 243 -8.52 -17.73 25.84
CA ASN A 243 -8.47 -16.98 27.10
C ASN A 243 -9.43 -17.58 28.15
N ALA A 244 -9.47 -16.98 29.36
CA ALA A 244 -10.31 -17.46 30.45
C ALA A 244 -11.83 -17.48 30.13
N GLN A 245 -12.24 -16.76 29.08
CA GLN A 245 -13.63 -16.66 28.60
C GLN A 245 -13.91 -17.59 27.40
N GLY A 246 -12.95 -18.44 26.99
CA GLY A 246 -13.12 -19.34 25.85
C GLY A 246 -12.88 -18.69 24.49
N VAL A 247 -12.54 -17.39 24.44
CA VAL A 247 -12.31 -16.65 23.19
C VAL A 247 -10.91 -16.97 22.68
N MET A 248 -10.79 -17.25 21.39
CA MET A 248 -9.50 -17.47 20.72
C MET A 248 -8.77 -16.14 20.55
N VAL A 249 -7.54 -16.09 21.05
CA VAL A 249 -6.65 -14.93 21.03
C VAL A 249 -5.38 -15.32 20.27
N LEU A 250 -4.87 -14.43 19.42
CA LEU A 250 -3.64 -14.59 18.67
C LEU A 250 -2.50 -13.94 19.45
N ASN A 251 -1.84 -14.69 20.32
CA ASN A 251 -0.73 -14.17 21.11
C ASN A 251 0.54 -14.06 20.25
N PRO A 252 1.30 -12.95 20.34
CA PRO A 252 2.57 -12.84 19.64
C PRO A 252 3.57 -13.90 20.17
N PRO A 253 4.59 -14.28 19.38
CA PRO A 253 5.66 -15.16 19.83
C PRO A 253 6.31 -14.73 21.15
N ALA A 254 6.87 -15.67 21.91
CA ALA A 254 7.51 -15.37 23.20
C ALA A 254 8.69 -14.39 23.11
N ASP A 255 9.32 -14.26 21.94
CA ASP A 255 10.40 -13.31 21.67
C ASP A 255 9.92 -11.92 21.17
N VAL A 256 8.61 -11.73 21.06
CA VAL A 256 7.95 -10.46 20.75
C VAL A 256 7.29 -9.94 22.03
N SER A 257 7.75 -8.78 22.53
CA SER A 257 7.17 -8.20 23.75
C SER A 257 5.78 -7.62 23.49
N ALA A 258 5.00 -7.45 24.56
CA ALA A 258 3.67 -6.83 24.47
C ALA A 258 3.74 -5.40 23.90
N GLU A 259 4.78 -4.65 24.24
CA GLU A 259 5.01 -3.30 23.71
C GLU A 259 5.28 -3.34 22.20
N LEU A 260 6.05 -4.32 21.73
CA LEU A 260 6.35 -4.47 20.31
C LEU A 260 5.13 -4.90 19.49
N ALA A 261 4.31 -5.80 20.06
CA ALA A 261 3.04 -6.20 19.46
C ALA A 261 2.07 -5.01 19.37
N LEU A 262 1.98 -4.22 20.44
CA LEU A 262 1.17 -3.00 20.47
C LEU A 262 1.67 -1.96 19.47
N GLU A 263 2.99 -1.77 19.35
CA GLU A 263 3.59 -0.90 18.34
C GLU A 263 3.24 -1.35 16.92
N ALA A 264 3.28 -2.66 16.66
CA ALA A 264 2.90 -3.19 15.34
C ALA A 264 1.42 -2.94 15.04
N PHE A 265 0.53 -3.24 16.00
CA PHE A 265 -0.90 -3.01 15.87
C PHE A 265 -1.24 -1.54 15.67
N GLU A 266 -0.58 -0.65 16.42
CA GLU A 266 -0.73 0.79 16.32
C GLU A 266 -0.39 1.30 14.90
N ARG A 267 0.72 0.82 14.32
CA ARG A 267 1.10 1.15 12.93
C ARG A 267 0.06 0.67 11.92
N VAL A 268 -0.56 -0.49 12.12
CA VAL A 268 -1.67 -0.98 11.27
C VAL A 268 -2.82 0.04 11.30
N LEU A 269 -3.31 0.41 12.48
CA LEU A 269 -4.48 1.28 12.61
C LEU A 269 -4.23 2.66 12.01
N ARG A 270 -3.08 3.27 12.34
CA ARG A 270 -2.67 4.56 11.80
C ARG A 270 -2.50 4.52 10.28
N GLY A 271 -1.93 3.44 9.78
CA GLY A 271 -1.77 3.19 8.36
C GLY A 271 -3.12 3.10 7.63
N ILE A 272 -4.10 2.36 8.17
CA ILE A 272 -5.44 2.27 7.59
C ILE A 272 -6.13 3.63 7.58
N SER A 273 -6.10 4.38 8.69
CA SER A 273 -6.62 5.75 8.72
C SER A 273 -6.02 6.64 7.62
N ALA A 274 -4.71 6.51 7.36
CA ALA A 274 -4.05 7.27 6.30
C ALA A 274 -4.46 6.81 4.89
N MET A 275 -4.70 5.51 4.67
CA MET A 275 -5.21 4.97 3.41
C MET A 275 -6.63 5.46 3.12
N GLU A 276 -7.52 5.42 4.11
CA GLU A 276 -8.91 5.87 3.94
C GLU A 276 -9.00 7.38 3.71
N HIS A 277 -8.10 8.15 4.32
CA HIS A 277 -7.96 9.59 4.05
C HIS A 277 -7.53 9.90 2.61
N VAL A 278 -6.90 8.96 1.90
CA VAL A 278 -6.66 9.09 0.45
C VAL A 278 -7.71 8.36 -0.38
N GLY A 279 -8.77 7.85 0.24
CA GLY A 279 -9.90 7.21 -0.42
C GLY A 279 -9.72 5.73 -0.72
N VAL A 280 -8.73 5.07 -0.12
CA VAL A 280 -8.50 3.63 -0.29
C VAL A 280 -8.96 2.90 0.97
N PHE A 281 -9.97 2.05 0.81
CA PHE A 281 -10.58 1.26 1.88
C PHE A 281 -10.22 -0.20 1.68
N HIS A 282 -9.53 -0.82 2.64
CA HIS A 282 -9.05 -2.20 2.49
C HIS A 282 -10.19 -3.24 2.44
N GLN A 283 -11.29 -3.02 3.18
CA GLN A 283 -12.45 -3.91 3.34
C GLN A 283 -12.19 -5.27 4.01
N ASP A 284 -10.96 -5.79 4.01
CA ASP A 284 -10.62 -7.05 4.70
C ASP A 284 -9.45 -6.92 5.69
N ILE A 285 -9.67 -6.17 6.76
CA ILE A 285 -8.65 -5.92 7.79
C ILE A 285 -8.57 -7.12 8.72
N LYS A 286 -7.60 -8.01 8.46
CA LYS A 286 -7.40 -9.25 9.22
C LYS A 286 -5.92 -9.53 9.49
N PRO A 287 -5.58 -10.29 10.55
CA PRO A 287 -4.21 -10.63 10.89
C PRO A 287 -3.40 -11.29 9.77
N PHE A 288 -4.03 -12.13 8.94
CA PHE A 288 -3.33 -12.78 7.82
C PHE A 288 -3.04 -11.83 6.65
N ASN A 289 -3.64 -10.64 6.63
CA ASN A 289 -3.39 -9.57 5.66
C ASN A 289 -2.38 -8.52 6.16
N VAL A 290 -1.71 -8.80 7.29
CA VAL A 290 -0.67 -7.93 7.86
C VAL A 290 0.62 -8.72 8.05
N ILE A 291 1.66 -8.36 7.31
CA ILE A 291 3.01 -8.94 7.44
C ILE A 291 3.84 -8.11 8.41
N VAL A 292 4.45 -8.77 9.38
CA VAL A 292 5.39 -8.17 10.34
C VAL A 292 6.80 -8.66 10.03
N SER A 293 7.71 -7.72 9.83
CA SER A 293 9.14 -7.98 9.70
C SER A 293 9.84 -7.64 11.00
N LEU A 294 10.47 -8.64 11.62
CA LEU A 294 11.28 -8.47 12.82
C LEU A 294 12.77 -8.48 12.47
N GLN A 295 13.56 -7.73 13.24
CA GLN A 295 15.02 -7.76 13.18
C GLN A 295 15.58 -8.17 14.53
N GLN A 296 16.34 -9.26 14.56
CA GLN A 296 17.14 -9.62 15.72
C GLN A 296 18.44 -8.80 15.71
N ALA A 297 18.59 -7.93 16.69
CA ALA A 297 19.84 -7.20 16.90
C ALA A 297 20.81 -8.08 17.70
N ASN A 298 21.85 -8.60 17.04
CA ASN A 298 23.01 -9.18 17.71
C ASN A 298 23.86 -8.05 18.31
N LYS A 299 23.40 -7.49 19.44
CA LYS A 299 24.31 -6.76 20.31
C LYS A 299 25.26 -7.81 20.89
N GLY A 300 26.57 -7.59 20.89
CA GLY A 300 27.57 -8.54 21.42
C GLY A 300 27.45 -8.88 22.92
N THR A 301 26.32 -8.54 23.54
CA THR A 301 25.86 -8.95 24.86
C THR A 301 24.93 -10.17 24.71
N LYS A 302 24.90 -11.05 25.72
CA LYS A 302 24.18 -12.36 25.66
C LYS A 302 22.65 -12.30 25.42
N LYS A 303 22.06 -11.13 25.15
CA LYS A 303 20.60 -10.96 24.93
C LYS A 303 20.36 -10.39 23.54
N THR A 304 19.85 -11.22 22.64
CA THR A 304 19.29 -10.80 21.36
C THR A 304 18.07 -9.92 21.61
N GLU A 305 18.09 -8.69 21.10
CA GLU A 305 16.95 -7.76 21.20
C GLU A 305 16.17 -7.82 19.89
N THR A 306 14.91 -8.24 19.96
CA THR A 306 13.98 -8.21 18.81
C THR A 306 13.45 -6.80 18.62
N ARG A 307 13.50 -6.30 17.40
CA ARG A 307 12.98 -4.98 17.02
C ARG A 307 12.03 -5.08 15.84
N LEU A 308 11.00 -4.24 15.85
CA LEU A 308 10.06 -4.12 14.76
C LEU A 308 10.73 -3.36 13.62
N ARG A 309 10.90 -4.02 12.48
CA ARG A 309 11.52 -3.42 11.30
C ARG A 309 10.47 -2.78 10.40
N ARG A 310 9.37 -3.49 10.15
CA ARG A 310 8.30 -3.04 9.25
C ARG A 310 6.99 -3.77 9.53
N VAL A 311 5.88 -3.08 9.29
CA VAL A 311 4.53 -3.64 9.28
C VAL A 311 3.94 -3.32 7.92
N VAL A 312 3.37 -4.32 7.23
CA VAL A 312 2.91 -4.16 5.86
C VAL A 312 1.54 -4.79 5.66
N MET A 313 0.58 -4.00 5.18
CA MET A 313 -0.75 -4.44 4.77
C MET A 313 -0.71 -5.00 3.34
N VAL A 314 -1.32 -6.16 3.12
CA VAL A 314 -1.39 -6.86 1.83
C VAL A 314 -2.82 -7.30 1.56
N ASP A 315 -3.09 -7.80 0.35
CA ASP A 315 -4.38 -8.38 -0.06
C ASP A 315 -5.51 -7.35 -0.27
N PHE A 316 -5.31 -6.45 -1.23
CA PHE A 316 -6.27 -5.40 -1.59
C PHE A 316 -7.32 -5.86 -2.63
N ASP A 317 -7.55 -7.16 -2.79
CA ASP A 317 -8.41 -7.70 -3.86
C ASP A 317 -9.92 -7.48 -3.64
N VAL A 318 -10.32 -7.13 -2.42
CA VAL A 318 -11.66 -6.66 -2.07
C VAL A 318 -11.69 -5.18 -1.70
N SER A 319 -10.58 -4.46 -1.91
CA SER A 319 -10.49 -3.05 -1.58
C SER A 319 -11.40 -2.17 -2.46
N ARG A 320 -11.71 -0.98 -1.94
CA ARG A 320 -12.50 0.05 -2.62
C ARG A 320 -11.69 1.33 -2.73
N VAL A 321 -11.71 1.96 -3.90
CA VAL A 321 -11.05 3.24 -4.15
C VAL A 321 -12.10 4.27 -4.55
N SER A 322 -12.34 5.28 -3.69
CA SER A 322 -13.46 6.23 -3.80
C SER A 322 -13.56 6.88 -5.18
N ARG A 323 -12.43 7.32 -5.77
CA ARG A 323 -12.39 7.98 -7.09
C ARG A 323 -12.92 7.13 -8.25
N TYR A 324 -13.02 5.81 -8.07
CA TYR A 324 -13.57 4.88 -9.05
C TYR A 324 -14.98 4.40 -8.70
N THR A 325 -15.50 4.77 -7.53
CA THR A 325 -16.89 4.51 -7.18
C THR A 325 -17.83 5.57 -7.78
N LYS A 326 -19.14 5.36 -7.66
CA LYS A 326 -20.15 6.36 -8.06
C LYS A 326 -19.99 7.64 -7.23
N GLU A 327 -19.69 7.48 -5.95
CA GLU A 327 -19.34 8.54 -5.01
C GLU A 327 -17.85 8.86 -5.19
N LYS A 328 -17.53 9.68 -6.19
CA LYS A 328 -16.15 9.97 -6.61
C LYS A 328 -15.23 10.44 -5.48
N GLU A 329 -15.80 10.93 -4.38
CA GLU A 329 -15.07 11.32 -3.19
C GLU A 329 -15.80 10.80 -1.96
N HIS A 330 -15.02 10.27 -1.01
CA HIS A 330 -15.53 9.87 0.30
C HIS A 330 -15.30 11.01 1.30
N PHE A 331 -16.21 11.23 2.24
CA PHE A 331 -16.12 12.37 3.19
C PHE A 331 -14.79 12.41 3.98
N LEU A 332 -14.19 11.25 4.26
CA LEU A 332 -12.87 11.13 4.92
C LEU A 332 -11.72 11.76 4.13
N GLN A 333 -11.84 11.90 2.81
CA GLN A 333 -10.85 12.59 1.97
C GLN A 333 -10.94 14.12 2.09
N GLY A 334 -12.10 14.64 2.51
CA GLY A 334 -12.33 16.06 2.73
C GLY A 334 -11.87 16.55 4.11
N LEU A 335 -11.35 15.67 4.96
CA LEU A 335 -10.77 16.04 6.24
C LEU A 335 -9.38 16.67 6.04
N ASP A 336 -9.00 17.61 6.91
CA ASP A 336 -7.65 18.18 6.89
C ASP A 336 -6.57 17.17 7.28
N LYS A 337 -6.96 16.18 8.10
CA LYS A 337 -6.08 15.15 8.66
C LYS A 337 -6.79 13.79 8.65
N PRO A 338 -6.04 12.68 8.57
CA PRO A 338 -6.60 11.35 8.76
C PRO A 338 -7.39 11.26 10.06
N LEU A 339 -8.52 10.53 10.01
CA LEU A 339 -9.32 10.27 11.19
C LEU A 339 -8.48 9.51 12.22
N HIS A 340 -8.54 9.92 13.48
CA HIS A 340 -7.81 9.24 14.54
C HIS A 340 -8.27 7.77 14.65
N PRO A 341 -7.37 6.79 14.87
CA PRO A 341 -7.77 5.39 15.01
C PRO A 341 -8.90 5.14 16.01
N THR A 342 -8.92 5.85 17.14
CA THR A 342 -9.98 5.77 18.15
C THR A 342 -11.28 6.45 17.77
N ALA A 343 -11.34 7.18 16.67
CA ALA A 343 -12.60 7.67 16.12
C ALA A 343 -13.07 6.77 14.96
N ARG A 344 -12.12 6.04 14.35
CA ARG A 344 -12.38 5.21 13.16
C ARG A 344 -12.79 3.79 13.49
N PHE A 345 -12.09 3.12 14.40
CA PHE A 345 -12.24 1.69 14.63
C PHE A 345 -12.97 1.43 15.92
N PHE A 346 -13.87 0.46 15.89
CA PHE A 346 -14.41 -0.14 17.09
C PHE A 346 -13.61 -1.40 17.44
N LEU A 347 -13.23 -1.60 18.70
CA LEU A 347 -12.39 -2.76 19.10
C LEU A 347 -13.07 -4.11 18.80
N GLY A 348 -14.39 -4.21 18.90
CA GLY A 348 -15.11 -5.43 18.50
C GLY A 348 -14.96 -5.75 17.01
N ALA A 349 -14.77 -4.75 16.13
CA ALA A 349 -14.46 -4.99 14.72
C ALA A 349 -13.01 -5.48 14.50
N LEU A 350 -12.15 -5.34 15.52
CA LEU A 350 -10.74 -5.74 15.53
C LEU A 350 -10.48 -6.94 16.46
N HIS A 351 -11.53 -7.70 16.83
CA HIS A 351 -11.40 -8.87 17.70
C HIS A 351 -10.42 -9.92 17.16
N SER A 352 -10.26 -10.00 15.83
CA SER A 352 -9.32 -10.91 15.18
C SER A 352 -7.85 -10.62 15.53
N PHE A 353 -7.53 -9.40 15.96
CA PHE A 353 -6.18 -9.01 16.42
C PHE A 353 -6.00 -9.16 17.94
N ALA A 354 -6.96 -9.71 18.68
CA ALA A 354 -6.82 -9.90 20.12
C ALA A 354 -5.53 -10.67 20.43
N GLY A 355 -4.75 -10.18 21.40
CA GLY A 355 -3.41 -10.70 21.73
C GLY A 355 -2.28 -9.80 21.23
N TRP A 356 -2.51 -9.07 20.13
CA TRP A 356 -1.62 -8.00 19.66
C TRP A 356 -1.92 -6.64 20.28
N TYR A 357 -3.05 -6.57 20.97
CA TYR A 357 -3.37 -5.57 21.98
C TYR A 357 -3.85 -6.29 23.25
N PRO A 358 -3.84 -5.64 24.42
CA PRO A 358 -4.28 -6.25 25.67
C PRO A 358 -5.69 -6.85 25.55
N ALA A 359 -5.83 -8.17 25.73
CA ALA A 359 -7.08 -8.88 25.51
C ALA A 359 -8.20 -8.40 26.46
N GLU A 360 -7.83 -7.80 27.60
CA GLU A 360 -8.74 -7.17 28.55
C GLU A 360 -9.53 -6.02 27.89
N TRP A 361 -8.95 -5.34 26.90
CA TRP A 361 -9.63 -4.25 26.18
C TRP A 361 -10.84 -4.76 25.41
N LEU A 362 -10.79 -5.96 24.84
CA LEU A 362 -11.93 -6.58 24.17
C LEU A 362 -13.03 -6.93 25.18
N THR A 363 -12.65 -7.43 26.35
CA THR A 363 -13.60 -7.78 27.42
C THR A 363 -14.29 -6.53 27.98
N GLU A 364 -13.53 -5.45 28.20
CA GLU A 364 -14.07 -4.15 28.63
C GLU A 364 -14.98 -3.53 27.56
N CYS A 365 -14.63 -3.70 26.29
CA CYS A 365 -15.45 -3.29 25.16
C CYS A 365 -16.83 -3.97 25.18
N HIS A 366 -16.88 -5.31 25.31
CA HIS A 366 -18.15 -6.04 25.38
C HIS A 366 -18.97 -5.67 26.63
N LYS A 367 -18.33 -5.59 27.80
CA LYS A 367 -19.02 -5.16 29.03
C LYS A 367 -19.71 -3.82 28.86
N ARG A 368 -19.04 -2.88 28.18
CA ARG A 368 -19.60 -1.55 27.97
C ARG A 368 -20.70 -1.53 26.92
N GLU A 369 -20.65 -2.39 25.91
CA GLU A 369 -21.79 -2.61 25.01
C GLU A 369 -22.99 -3.16 25.77
N ASP A 370 -22.78 -4.12 26.66
CA ASP A 370 -23.84 -4.67 27.52
C ASP A 370 -24.41 -3.61 28.46
N GLU A 371 -23.56 -2.78 29.09
CA GLU A 371 -23.98 -1.65 29.94
C GLU A 371 -24.77 -0.61 29.14
N LEU A 372 -24.32 -0.23 27.93
CA LEU A 372 -25.04 0.69 27.05
C LEU A 372 -26.39 0.11 26.59
N ALA A 373 -26.44 -1.19 26.30
CA ALA A 373 -27.68 -1.88 25.94
C ALA A 373 -28.65 -1.97 27.13
N ALA A 374 -28.14 -2.12 28.36
CA ALA A 374 -28.94 -2.14 29.58
C ALA A 374 -29.45 -0.75 29.98
N ASP A 375 -28.62 0.29 29.87
CA ASP A 375 -28.97 1.68 30.21
C ASP A 375 -30.01 2.28 29.24
N GLU A 376 -30.01 1.85 27.98
CA GLU A 376 -30.97 2.32 26.97
C GLU A 376 -32.34 1.63 27.04
N GLY A 377 -32.55 0.71 27.98
CA GLY A 377 -33.85 0.12 28.30
C GLY A 377 -34.73 -0.15 27.08
N TYR A 378 -34.37 -1.09 26.20
CA TYR A 378 -35.18 -1.58 25.07
C TYR A 378 -36.11 -0.49 24.48
N VAL A 379 -35.55 0.56 23.89
CA VAL A 379 -36.35 1.45 23.05
C VAL A 379 -36.92 0.59 21.91
N GLU A 380 -38.23 0.38 21.91
CA GLU A 380 -38.94 -0.30 20.80
C GLU A 380 -38.45 0.28 19.47
N GLU A 381 -38.21 -0.57 18.47
CA GLU A 381 -37.51 -0.33 17.18
C GLU A 381 -38.07 0.80 16.27
N GLY A 382 -38.75 1.82 16.81
CA GLY A 382 -39.43 2.89 16.07
C GLY A 382 -38.65 4.20 15.89
N GLU A 383 -37.59 4.48 16.65
CA GLU A 383 -36.92 5.80 16.63
C GLU A 383 -35.38 5.71 16.48
N HIS A 384 -34.90 5.08 15.42
CA HIS A 384 -33.46 4.87 15.12
C HIS A 384 -32.74 6.09 14.48
N GLY A 385 -32.83 7.27 15.09
CA GLY A 385 -32.29 8.49 14.48
C GLY A 385 -31.02 9.09 15.09
N ILE A 386 -30.84 9.05 16.42
CA ILE A 386 -30.08 10.14 17.08
C ILE A 386 -29.05 9.68 18.14
N ASP A 387 -29.04 8.44 18.65
CA ASP A 387 -28.18 8.10 19.81
C ASP A 387 -26.85 7.39 19.52
N THR A 388 -26.54 7.10 18.25
CA THR A 388 -25.21 6.58 17.85
C THR A 388 -24.08 7.56 18.17
N ASP A 389 -24.33 8.86 18.09
CA ASP A 389 -23.32 9.89 18.34
C ASP A 389 -22.89 9.97 19.81
N LYS A 390 -23.80 9.72 20.77
CA LYS A 390 -23.44 9.68 22.19
C LYS A 390 -22.65 8.43 22.56
N ARG A 391 -22.95 7.29 21.91
CA ARG A 391 -22.17 6.05 22.05
C ARG A 391 -20.74 6.25 21.54
N LEU A 392 -20.56 6.88 20.38
CA LEU A 392 -19.24 7.23 19.84
C LEU A 392 -18.47 8.18 20.76
N LEU A 393 -19.07 9.27 21.25
CA LEU A 393 -18.39 10.23 22.12
C LEU A 393 -17.87 9.60 23.42
N LYS A 394 -18.71 8.79 24.09
CA LYS A 394 -18.32 8.10 25.34
C LYS A 394 -17.20 7.09 25.11
N TRP A 395 -17.17 6.46 23.93
CA TRP A 395 -16.13 5.51 23.55
C TRP A 395 -14.82 6.22 23.19
N GLU A 396 -14.88 7.30 22.40
CA GLU A 396 -13.73 8.13 22.04
C GLU A 396 -13.03 8.68 23.28
N GLU A 397 -13.77 9.17 24.28
CA GLU A 397 -13.17 9.64 25.53
C GLU A 397 -12.41 8.54 26.27
N TRP A 398 -12.92 7.30 26.29
CA TRP A 398 -12.26 6.19 26.94
C TRP A 398 -11.07 5.69 26.14
N ALA A 399 -11.22 5.49 24.83
CA ALA A 399 -10.13 5.07 23.96
C ALA A 399 -9.01 6.12 23.96
N CYS A 400 -9.36 7.41 23.99
CA CYS A 400 -8.40 8.49 24.20
C CYS A 400 -7.79 8.44 25.61
N LYS A 401 -8.54 8.19 26.69
CA LYS A 401 -7.94 8.09 28.04
C LYS A 401 -7.04 6.86 28.18
N THR A 402 -7.43 5.71 27.66
CA THR A 402 -6.69 4.44 27.77
C THR A 402 -5.48 4.41 26.83
N MET A 403 -5.60 4.95 25.61
CA MET A 403 -4.46 5.05 24.68
C MET A 403 -3.60 6.29 24.93
N ALA A 404 -4.13 7.44 25.36
CA ALA A 404 -3.31 8.62 25.66
C ALA A 404 -2.65 8.57 27.05
N ALA A 405 -3.14 7.75 27.99
CA ALA A 405 -2.47 7.57 29.29
C ALA A 405 -1.14 6.80 29.19
N LYS A 406 -0.81 6.21 28.04
CA LYS A 406 0.48 5.57 27.75
C LYS A 406 0.98 5.99 26.35
N ASP A 407 1.88 6.96 26.32
CA ASP A 407 2.86 7.23 25.24
C ASP A 407 2.41 7.82 23.88
N PHE A 408 1.13 7.90 23.53
CA PHE A 408 0.71 8.36 22.18
C PHE A 408 0.94 9.85 21.86
N THR A 409 0.87 10.75 22.84
CA THR A 409 1.08 12.19 22.61
C THR A 409 2.54 12.52 22.32
N MET A 410 3.48 11.89 23.02
CA MET A 410 4.91 12.10 22.79
C MET A 410 5.39 11.51 21.45
N ALA A 411 4.85 10.35 21.04
CA ALA A 411 5.16 9.76 19.74
C ALA A 411 4.69 10.67 18.58
N ARG A 412 3.51 11.28 18.71
CA ARG A 412 2.97 12.24 17.73
C ARG A 412 3.82 13.50 17.62
N GLU A 413 4.26 14.07 18.75
CA GLU A 413 5.13 15.23 18.76
C GLU A 413 6.51 14.92 18.15
N ALA A 414 7.05 13.73 18.42
CA ALA A 414 8.30 13.28 17.83
C ALA A 414 8.21 13.07 16.31
N GLU A 415 7.10 12.52 15.81
CA GLU A 415 6.87 12.36 14.38
C GLU A 415 6.63 13.68 13.65
N ASP A 416 5.83 14.59 14.22
CA ASP A 416 5.63 15.92 13.64
C ASP A 416 6.96 16.69 13.57
N LEU A 417 7.82 16.52 14.58
CA LEU A 417 9.17 17.09 14.60
C LEU A 417 10.08 16.44 13.54
N ALA A 418 10.06 15.11 13.42
CA ALA A 418 10.83 14.38 12.41
C ALA A 418 10.39 14.73 10.98
N TYR A 419 9.08 14.90 10.77
CA TYR A 419 8.51 15.34 9.50
C TYR A 419 9.00 16.75 9.14
N LYS A 420 8.93 17.71 10.09
CA LYS A 420 9.45 19.07 9.89
C LYS A 420 10.94 19.06 9.52
N HIS A 421 11.76 18.29 10.23
CA HIS A 421 13.18 18.17 9.92
C HIS A 421 13.46 17.55 8.55
N ARG A 422 12.62 16.61 8.08
CA ARG A 422 12.77 16.06 6.72
C ARG A 422 12.44 17.10 5.65
N ILE A 423 11.34 17.85 5.81
CA ILE A 423 10.96 18.94 4.89
C ILE A 423 12.05 20.01 4.84
N GLU A 424 12.61 20.40 5.99
CA GLU A 424 13.70 21.38 6.05
C GLU A 424 14.96 20.90 5.31
N ARG A 425 15.31 19.61 5.46
CA ARG A 425 16.43 18.99 4.76
C ARG A 425 16.20 18.92 3.25
N GLU A 426 15.03 18.48 2.80
CA GLU A 426 14.68 18.46 1.38
C GLU A 426 14.69 19.87 0.76
N ALA A 427 14.20 20.87 1.50
CA ALA A 427 14.26 22.26 1.08
C ALA A 427 15.71 22.78 1.02
N ALA A 428 16.58 22.37 1.94
CA ALA A 428 18.01 22.70 1.92
C ALA A 428 18.72 22.06 0.72
N GLU A 429 18.46 20.78 0.44
CA GLU A 429 18.99 20.06 -0.72
C GLU A 429 18.52 20.71 -2.04
N ALA A 430 17.25 21.11 -2.13
CA ALA A 430 16.72 21.82 -3.30
C ALA A 430 17.40 23.19 -3.51
N ARG A 431 17.67 23.94 -2.43
CA ARG A 431 18.41 25.22 -2.52
C ARG A 431 19.84 25.03 -3.00
N GLU A 432 20.53 23.99 -2.52
CA GLU A 432 21.88 23.67 -2.99
C GLU A 432 21.89 23.19 -4.45
N ALA A 433 20.90 22.39 -4.86
CA ALA A 433 20.74 21.99 -6.25
C ALA A 433 20.48 23.20 -7.18
N ALA A 434 19.67 24.17 -6.75
CA ALA A 434 19.42 25.40 -7.49
C ALA A 434 20.69 26.25 -7.65
N LYS A 435 21.49 26.41 -6.58
CA LYS A 435 22.80 27.09 -6.66
C LYS A 435 23.77 26.37 -7.61
N ALA A 436 23.77 25.03 -7.60
CA ALA A 436 24.60 24.24 -8.50
C ALA A 436 24.19 24.41 -9.97
N ALA A 437 22.89 24.49 -10.25
CA ALA A 437 22.36 24.76 -11.59
C ALA A 437 22.74 26.17 -12.07
N GLU A 438 22.57 27.20 -11.23
CA GLU A 438 22.97 28.58 -11.54
C GLU A 438 24.49 28.69 -11.80
N ALA A 439 25.31 28.01 -10.99
CA ALA A 439 26.76 27.97 -11.19
C ALA A 439 27.14 27.29 -12.52
N LYS A 440 26.39 26.27 -12.94
CA LYS A 440 26.58 25.59 -14.23
C LYS A 440 26.24 26.52 -15.40
N GLU A 441 25.15 27.27 -15.30
CA GLU A 441 24.74 28.25 -16.31
C GLU A 441 25.76 29.40 -16.44
N LYS A 442 26.23 29.96 -15.31
CA LYS A 442 27.29 30.97 -15.29
C LYS A 442 28.59 30.47 -15.92
N ARG A 443 28.97 29.20 -15.69
CA ARG A 443 30.13 28.59 -16.35
C ARG A 443 29.95 28.44 -17.85
N ALA A 444 28.75 28.07 -18.31
CA ALA A 444 28.44 27.99 -19.74
C ALA A 444 28.52 29.36 -20.41
N ALA A 445 27.90 30.39 -19.83
CA ALA A 445 27.96 31.77 -20.34
C ALA A 445 29.40 32.31 -20.36
N TRP A 446 30.21 32.00 -19.34
CA TRP A 446 31.62 32.36 -19.31
C TRP A 446 32.42 31.66 -20.43
N ALA A 447 32.16 30.38 -20.68
CA ALA A 447 32.81 29.64 -21.76
C ALA A 447 32.45 30.20 -23.15
N GLU A 448 31.18 30.59 -23.37
CA GLU A 448 30.75 31.25 -24.61
C GLU A 448 31.42 32.62 -24.79
N SER A 449 31.49 33.43 -23.75
CA SER A 449 32.18 34.73 -23.78
C SER A 449 33.67 34.57 -24.09
N LEU A 450 34.31 33.56 -23.51
CA LEU A 450 35.71 33.24 -23.77
C LEU A 450 35.92 32.79 -25.23
N ALA A 451 35.02 31.95 -25.76
CA ALA A 451 35.06 31.51 -27.16
C ALA A 451 34.91 32.69 -28.12
N ALA A 452 33.96 33.60 -27.87
CA ALA A 452 33.77 34.81 -28.66
C ALA A 452 34.99 35.73 -28.63
N HIS A 453 35.63 35.90 -27.46
CA HIS A 453 36.86 36.67 -27.34
C HIS A 453 38.00 36.08 -28.17
N TRP A 454 38.18 34.76 -28.13
CA TRP A 454 39.20 34.09 -28.94
C TRP A 454 38.93 34.21 -30.44
N GLN A 455 37.67 34.09 -30.86
CA GLN A 455 37.29 34.26 -32.25
C GLN A 455 37.60 35.67 -32.76
N ALA A 456 37.22 36.71 -32.00
CA ALA A 456 37.57 38.09 -32.33
C ALA A 456 39.09 38.29 -32.46
N LYS A 457 39.86 37.72 -31.53
CA LYS A 457 41.32 37.81 -31.56
C LYS A 457 41.93 37.11 -32.77
N THR A 458 41.35 35.99 -33.21
CA THR A 458 41.79 35.29 -34.44
C THR A 458 41.45 36.08 -35.70
N GLU A 459 40.30 36.75 -35.73
CA GLU A 459 39.89 37.62 -36.84
C GLU A 459 40.80 38.86 -36.93
N ASP A 460 41.11 39.50 -35.80
CA ASP A 460 42.07 40.61 -35.72
C ASP A 460 43.48 40.17 -36.19
N ALA A 461 43.94 38.99 -35.77
CA ALA A 461 45.22 38.44 -36.21
C ALA A 461 45.23 38.14 -37.72
N ALA A 462 44.13 37.61 -38.27
CA ALA A 462 43.99 37.38 -39.71
C ALA A 462 43.95 38.69 -40.50
N GLN A 463 43.27 39.72 -40.00
CA GLN A 463 43.29 41.06 -40.61
C GLN A 463 44.65 41.74 -40.53
N ALA A 464 45.38 41.58 -39.41
CA ALA A 464 46.74 42.06 -39.27
C ALA A 464 47.69 41.34 -40.24
N ALA A 465 47.56 40.01 -40.38
CA ALA A 465 48.32 39.21 -41.33
C ALA A 465 48.04 39.62 -42.79
N GLY A 466 46.79 39.98 -43.12
CA GLY A 466 46.41 40.51 -44.43
C GLY A 466 46.91 41.92 -44.74
N ARG A 467 47.39 42.68 -43.73
CA ARG A 467 48.02 44.00 -43.91
C ARG A 467 49.55 43.95 -43.93
N THR A 468 50.17 42.83 -43.54
CA THR A 468 51.58 42.57 -43.81
C THR A 468 51.76 42.34 -45.30
N THR A 469 52.46 43.27 -45.93
CA THR A 469 52.77 43.26 -47.36
C THR A 469 53.39 41.94 -47.81
N HIS A 470 53.11 41.61 -49.08
CA HIS A 470 53.50 40.44 -49.88
C HIS A 470 55.00 40.01 -49.84
N ALA A 471 55.84 40.62 -49.00
CA ALA A 471 57.27 40.37 -48.91
C ALA A 471 57.70 39.41 -47.76
N GLN A 472 56.83 39.05 -46.82
CA GLN A 472 57.21 38.16 -45.69
C GLN A 472 56.52 36.78 -45.68
N MET A 473 55.54 36.52 -46.56
CA MET A 473 54.82 35.24 -46.59
C MET A 473 55.63 34.05 -47.11
N ALA A 474 56.77 34.27 -47.79
CA ALA A 474 57.61 33.19 -48.31
C ALA A 474 58.47 32.49 -47.23
N GLN A 475 58.50 33.00 -45.99
CA GLN A 475 59.39 32.47 -44.94
C GLN A 475 58.65 31.80 -43.76
N PHE A 476 57.31 31.84 -43.72
CA PHE A 476 56.51 31.25 -42.63
C PHE A 476 55.80 29.93 -43.00
N GLU A 477 55.77 29.54 -44.28
CA GLU A 477 55.13 28.29 -44.73
C GLU A 477 55.89 27.00 -44.37
N THR A 478 57.02 27.08 -43.66
CA THR A 478 57.83 25.90 -43.29
C THR A 478 57.68 25.41 -41.85
N ASP A 479 57.07 26.15 -40.91
CA ASP A 479 57.10 25.76 -39.48
C ASP A 479 55.74 25.65 -38.74
N ALA A 480 54.60 25.87 -39.40
CA ALA A 480 53.31 25.86 -38.70
C ALA A 480 52.61 24.48 -38.72
N ARG A 481 52.94 23.60 -37.76
CA ARG A 481 52.11 22.43 -37.45
C ARG A 481 50.92 22.85 -36.57
N PRO A 482 49.67 22.52 -36.93
CA PRO A 482 48.52 22.83 -36.09
C PRO A 482 48.58 22.03 -34.78
N ALA A 483 48.37 22.72 -33.66
CA ALA A 483 48.31 22.12 -32.34
C ALA A 483 47.16 21.11 -32.26
N THR A 484 47.42 19.98 -31.63
CA THR A 484 46.43 18.90 -31.47
C THR A 484 45.41 19.24 -30.37
N ALA A 485 44.22 18.65 -30.45
CA ALA A 485 43.14 18.88 -29.47
C ALA A 485 43.58 18.66 -28.01
N ALA A 486 44.53 17.74 -27.78
CA ALA A 486 45.11 17.47 -26.46
C ALA A 486 46.00 18.60 -25.93
N GLU A 487 46.67 19.36 -26.80
CA GLU A 487 47.49 20.51 -26.42
C GLU A 487 46.63 21.73 -26.07
N LEU A 488 45.48 21.87 -26.73
CA LEU A 488 44.45 22.87 -26.42
C LEU A 488 43.78 22.59 -25.06
N GLU A 489 43.42 21.34 -24.75
CA GLU A 489 42.88 20.98 -23.43
C GLU A 489 43.88 21.26 -22.29
N LYS A 490 45.18 20.99 -22.52
CA LYS A 490 46.23 21.28 -21.55
C LYS A 490 46.40 22.80 -21.32
N ALA A 491 46.32 23.61 -22.37
CA ALA A 491 46.41 25.06 -22.25
C ALA A 491 45.23 25.67 -21.46
N ILE A 492 44.01 25.16 -21.70
CA ILE A 492 42.80 25.58 -20.97
C ILE A 492 42.90 25.20 -19.49
N ALA A 493 43.43 24.02 -19.15
CA ALA A 493 43.65 23.61 -17.77
C ALA A 493 44.69 24.47 -17.02
N THR A 494 45.59 25.14 -17.73
CA THR A 494 46.68 25.94 -17.13
C THR A 494 46.28 27.41 -16.89
N GLN A 495 45.22 27.91 -17.55
CA GLN A 495 44.76 29.31 -17.45
C GLN A 495 43.58 29.53 -16.48
N ALA A 496 43.08 28.49 -15.80
CA ALA A 496 42.06 28.65 -14.78
C ALA A 496 42.58 29.52 -13.60
N PRO A 497 41.77 30.46 -13.06
CA PRO A 497 42.22 31.41 -12.05
C PRO A 497 42.65 30.70 -10.76
N ARG A 498 43.87 31.03 -10.31
CA ARG A 498 44.41 30.64 -9.00
C ARG A 498 43.70 31.41 -7.89
N SER A 499 42.49 31.01 -7.54
CA SER A 499 41.84 31.46 -6.31
C SER A 499 41.06 30.31 -5.68
N LEU A 500 41.80 29.38 -5.07
CA LEU A 500 41.41 28.56 -3.90
C LEU A 500 42.42 27.41 -3.75
N LYS A 501 43.65 27.73 -3.33
CA LYS A 501 44.51 26.76 -2.64
C LYS A 501 44.36 27.02 -1.13
N ARG A 502 43.44 26.30 -0.48
CA ARG A 502 43.55 26.08 0.97
C ARG A 502 44.51 24.90 1.18
N ARG A 503 45.57 25.18 1.95
CA ARG A 503 46.53 24.22 2.51
C ARG A 503 45.79 23.14 3.31
N PRO A 504 46.18 21.86 3.24
CA PRO A 504 45.89 20.92 4.31
C PRO A 504 46.98 21.07 5.37
N GLU A 505 46.61 21.59 6.54
CA GLU A 505 47.43 21.42 7.74
C GLU A 505 47.18 20.01 8.28
N SER A 506 48.24 19.21 8.25
CA SER A 506 48.40 18.00 9.04
C SER A 506 48.56 18.39 10.51
N LEU A 507 47.70 17.86 11.37
CA LEU A 507 47.91 17.85 12.82
C LEU A 507 47.67 16.43 13.31
N ASP A 508 48.75 15.67 13.29
CA ASP A 508 49.01 14.60 14.26
C ASP A 508 49.25 15.29 15.60
N LEU A 509 48.58 14.89 16.68
CA LEU A 509 49.18 14.84 18.01
C LEU A 509 48.43 13.84 18.91
N THR A 510 49.21 12.84 19.27
CA THR A 510 49.11 11.94 20.42
C THR A 510 48.83 12.66 21.75
N GLY A 511 48.06 12.01 22.63
CA GLY A 511 48.53 11.78 24.00
C GLY A 511 47.98 12.64 25.16
N THR A 512 47.28 11.93 26.06
CA THR A 512 47.40 11.91 27.53
C THR A 512 46.65 12.91 28.44
N LYS A 513 45.79 12.29 29.28
CA LYS A 513 45.66 12.32 30.77
C LYS A 513 44.99 13.51 31.52
N GLY A 514 44.22 13.09 32.54
CA GLY A 514 43.92 13.80 33.80
C GLY A 514 42.50 14.36 33.85
N ASP A 515 41.55 13.74 34.57
CA ASP A 515 41.19 14.00 36.00
C ASP A 515 40.49 15.38 36.15
N GLU A 516 39.40 15.64 36.88
CA GLU A 516 38.67 15.00 37.97
C GLU A 516 37.42 15.89 38.26
N GLN A 517 36.34 15.33 38.85
CA GLN A 517 35.35 15.99 39.75
C GLN A 517 34.43 17.11 39.18
N ASN A 518 33.18 17.35 39.60
CA ASN A 518 32.05 16.72 40.31
C ASN A 518 30.85 17.73 40.08
N PRO A 519 29.63 17.61 40.64
CA PRO A 519 28.39 17.88 39.91
C PRO A 519 27.68 19.17 40.38
N MET A 520 26.70 19.67 39.63
CA MET A 520 25.61 20.42 40.28
C MET A 520 24.31 20.41 39.48
N GLN A 521 23.24 20.32 40.26
CA GLN A 521 21.84 20.05 39.94
C GLN A 521 21.04 21.35 39.64
N PRO A 522 19.72 21.28 39.37
CA PRO A 522 19.01 22.16 38.43
C PRO A 522 18.29 23.34 39.10
N SER A 523 17.90 24.34 38.30
CA SER A 523 16.97 25.40 38.71
C SER A 523 15.70 25.39 37.85
N THR A 524 14.57 25.26 38.53
CA THR A 524 13.17 25.40 38.07
C THR A 524 12.83 26.83 37.61
N PRO A 525 11.76 27.00 36.81
CA PRO A 525 11.39 28.29 36.20
C PRO A 525 10.47 29.14 37.10
N THR A 526 10.63 30.46 37.01
CA THR A 526 9.75 31.46 37.63
C THR A 526 8.72 31.95 36.62
N ALA A 527 7.46 31.98 37.04
CA ALA A 527 6.33 32.55 36.33
C ALA A 527 6.38 34.08 36.31
N THR A 528 5.96 34.68 35.20
CA THR A 528 5.54 36.09 35.17
C THR A 528 4.34 36.25 34.24
N SER A 529 3.21 36.57 34.86
CA SER A 529 2.02 37.17 34.28
C SER A 529 2.33 38.51 33.63
N PHE A 530 1.74 38.82 32.47
CA PHE A 530 1.53 40.21 32.08
C PHE A 530 0.23 40.39 31.28
N SER A 531 -0.47 41.47 31.63
CA SER A 531 -1.83 41.80 31.23
C SER A 531 -1.93 42.48 29.87
N GLN A 532 -3.15 42.44 29.35
CA GLN A 532 -3.71 43.20 28.24
C GLN A 532 -3.35 44.69 28.21
N THR A 533 -3.22 45.24 27.00
CA THR A 533 -3.75 46.58 26.65
C THR A 533 -4.21 46.63 25.21
N ASN A 534 -5.43 47.13 25.03
CA ASN A 534 -6.06 47.54 23.78
C ASN A 534 -5.43 48.83 23.22
N THR A 535 -5.42 48.96 21.89
CA THR A 535 -5.52 50.25 21.18
C THR A 535 -6.25 50.04 19.84
N ALA A 536 -7.35 50.77 19.66
CA ALA A 536 -8.03 51.11 18.40
C ALA A 536 -7.14 52.07 17.56
N ASP A 537 -7.31 52.42 16.28
CA ASP A 537 -8.34 52.41 15.21
C ASP A 537 -7.58 52.90 13.91
N PRO A 538 -8.15 53.31 12.75
CA PRO A 538 -9.33 52.90 11.96
C PRO A 538 -9.02 52.72 10.44
N ASP A 539 -10.11 52.49 9.67
CA ASP A 539 -10.35 52.76 8.24
C ASP A 539 -9.74 51.86 7.14
N VAL A 540 -10.62 51.23 6.33
CA VAL A 540 -10.78 51.51 4.89
C VAL A 540 -11.97 50.69 4.30
N GLN A 541 -12.98 51.45 3.91
CA GLN A 541 -13.96 51.37 2.80
C GLN A 541 -14.57 50.04 2.31
N GLN A 542 -15.91 50.06 2.37
CA GLN A 542 -16.89 49.26 1.64
C GLN A 542 -16.84 49.51 0.12
N GLU A 543 -17.00 48.47 -0.69
CA GLU A 543 -17.86 48.50 -1.88
C GLU A 543 -18.53 47.12 -2.07
N SER A 544 -19.86 47.14 -2.20
CA SER A 544 -20.69 46.09 -2.82
C SER A 544 -21.06 46.55 -4.23
N PRO A 545 -21.45 45.65 -5.16
CA PRO A 545 -22.88 45.62 -5.43
C PRO A 545 -23.49 44.25 -5.76
N SER A 546 -24.71 44.16 -5.22
CA SER A 546 -25.91 43.38 -5.52
C SER A 546 -26.17 42.76 -6.90
N LYS A 547 -27.06 41.73 -6.83
CA LYS A 547 -28.15 41.31 -7.74
C LYS A 547 -27.86 40.25 -8.80
N ARG A 548 -28.44 39.06 -8.57
CA ARG A 548 -29.40 38.45 -9.52
C ARG A 548 -30.35 37.47 -8.84
N GLN A 549 -31.62 37.86 -8.77
CA GLN A 549 -32.78 36.98 -8.62
C GLN A 549 -32.93 36.14 -9.88
N LYS A 550 -33.19 34.84 -9.73
CA LYS A 550 -34.07 34.07 -10.62
C LYS A 550 -34.85 33.06 -9.81
N THR A 551 -36.16 33.31 -9.76
CA THR A 551 -37.23 32.37 -9.46
C THR A 551 -37.38 31.36 -10.60
N ALA A 552 -37.63 30.10 -10.27
CA ALA A 552 -38.39 29.17 -11.10
C ALA A 552 -38.91 28.03 -10.22
N ASP A 553 -40.23 28.05 -10.01
CA ASP A 553 -41.03 26.95 -9.50
C ASP A 553 -40.87 25.70 -10.37
N LEU A 554 -40.81 24.52 -9.74
CA LEU A 554 -41.38 23.32 -10.32
C LEU A 554 -41.88 22.37 -9.24
N ARG A 555 -43.13 22.00 -9.44
CA ARG A 555 -44.09 21.32 -8.57
C ARG A 555 -43.62 19.96 -8.08
N ALA A 556 -44.06 19.68 -6.86
CA ALA A 556 -44.15 18.37 -6.25
C ALA A 556 -44.95 17.39 -7.12
N THR A 557 -44.40 16.19 -7.28
CA THR A 557 -45.14 14.98 -7.65
C THR A 557 -44.91 13.97 -6.53
N THR A 558 -45.86 13.88 -5.61
CA THR A 558 -45.96 12.84 -4.60
C THR A 558 -46.41 11.55 -5.27
N ALA A 559 -45.48 10.60 -5.43
CA ALA A 559 -45.81 9.21 -5.73
C ALA A 559 -45.76 8.40 -4.44
N SER A 560 -46.93 8.02 -3.96
CA SER A 560 -47.17 7.02 -2.92
C SER A 560 -46.55 5.69 -3.33
N MET A 561 -45.45 5.30 -2.68
CA MET A 561 -45.00 3.90 -2.67
C MET A 561 -45.47 3.25 -1.37
N THR A 562 -46.37 2.29 -1.54
CA THR A 562 -46.79 1.32 -0.54
C THR A 562 -45.59 0.49 -0.08
N PRO A 563 -45.39 0.26 1.23
CA PRO A 563 -44.36 -0.65 1.69
C PRO A 563 -44.77 -2.10 1.37
N VAL A 564 -43.94 -2.79 0.59
CA VAL A 564 -44.00 -4.24 0.44
C VAL A 564 -43.47 -4.84 1.74
N ALA A 565 -44.34 -5.56 2.44
CA ALA A 565 -44.03 -6.26 3.68
C ALA A 565 -42.92 -7.30 3.46
N ASN A 566 -41.85 -7.20 4.25
CA ASN A 566 -40.89 -8.27 4.45
C ASN A 566 -41.59 -9.45 5.13
N VAL A 567 -41.79 -10.54 4.39
CA VAL A 567 -42.08 -11.86 4.95
C VAL A 567 -40.74 -12.54 5.24
N PHE A 568 -40.21 -12.33 6.44
CA PHE A 568 -39.22 -13.23 7.03
C PHE A 568 -39.93 -14.03 8.11
N GLY A 569 -40.37 -15.23 7.73
CA GLY A 569 -40.90 -16.22 8.65
C GLY A 569 -39.78 -16.80 9.52
N GLN A 570 -40.00 -16.78 10.82
CA GLN A 570 -39.26 -17.52 11.83
C GLN A 570 -39.20 -19.00 11.45
N MET A 571 -38.00 -19.54 11.21
CA MET A 571 -37.74 -20.97 11.33
C MET A 571 -37.17 -21.22 12.72
N GLY A 572 -38.00 -21.81 13.58
CA GLY A 572 -37.58 -22.34 14.88
C GLY A 572 -36.63 -23.51 14.69
N PHE A 573 -35.46 -23.44 15.33
CA PHE A 573 -34.59 -24.59 15.50
C PHE A 573 -35.10 -25.41 16.69
N ASP A 574 -35.79 -26.51 16.39
CA ASP A 574 -36.03 -27.57 17.36
C ASP A 574 -34.70 -28.27 17.67
N THR A 575 -34.29 -28.17 18.93
CA THR A 575 -33.17 -28.92 19.49
C THR A 575 -33.63 -30.33 19.86
N PRO A 576 -33.01 -31.42 19.37
CA PRO A 576 -33.33 -32.76 19.83
C PRO A 576 -32.75 -32.97 21.23
N THR A 577 -33.64 -33.16 22.19
CA THR A 577 -33.33 -33.59 23.55
C THR A 577 -32.85 -35.03 23.55
N ASN A 578 -31.56 -35.24 23.81
CA ASN A 578 -31.01 -36.56 24.13
C ASN A 578 -31.52 -37.01 25.50
N LYS A 579 -32.46 -37.96 25.50
CA LYS A 579 -32.83 -38.74 26.69
C LYS A 579 -31.66 -39.67 27.04
N ALA A 580 -31.00 -39.35 28.15
CA ALA A 580 -30.13 -40.28 28.87
C ALA A 580 -31.01 -41.29 29.62
N THR A 581 -30.96 -42.56 29.19
CA THR A 581 -31.49 -43.70 29.94
C THR A 581 -30.45 -44.07 31.00
N GLN A 582 -30.73 -43.74 32.26
CA GLN A 582 -30.09 -44.35 33.42
C GLN A 582 -30.84 -45.64 33.74
N GLU A 583 -30.18 -46.79 33.58
CA GLU A 583 -30.59 -48.04 34.22
C GLU A 583 -30.12 -48.04 35.68
N PRO A 584 -30.96 -48.41 36.65
CA PRO A 584 -30.52 -48.62 38.01
C PRO A 584 -30.18 -50.09 38.29
N ASP A 585 -29.12 -50.22 39.07
CA ASP A 585 -28.60 -51.32 39.86
C ASP A 585 -29.46 -52.59 40.04
N SER A 586 -28.82 -53.71 39.75
CA SER A 586 -29.21 -55.07 40.18
C SER A 586 -28.99 -55.27 41.68
N PRO A 587 -29.76 -56.17 42.32
CA PRO A 587 -29.25 -56.95 43.42
C PRO A 587 -29.23 -58.47 43.11
N SER A 588 -28.05 -59.04 43.38
CA SER A 588 -27.73 -60.40 43.84
C SER A 588 -28.82 -61.50 43.85
N GLN A 589 -28.53 -62.63 43.20
CA GLN A 589 -28.54 -64.02 43.71
C GLN A 589 -28.09 -64.95 42.56
N ALA A 590 -26.92 -65.60 42.65
CA ALA A 590 -26.64 -66.89 43.30
C ALA A 590 -27.12 -68.13 42.51
N ASP A 591 -26.15 -69.02 42.27
CA ASP A 591 -26.21 -70.45 41.91
C ASP A 591 -26.45 -70.90 40.46
N GLY A 592 -25.40 -71.49 39.88
CA GLY A 592 -25.36 -72.95 39.75
C GLY A 592 -25.41 -73.58 38.34
N ARG A 593 -24.23 -74.02 37.89
CA ARG A 593 -23.88 -74.99 36.81
C ARG A 593 -23.82 -74.50 35.37
#